data_AF-A0A9E3U8I2-F1
#
_entry.id   AF-A0A9E3U8I2-F1
#
_cell.length_a   1.000
_cell.length_b   1.000
_cell.length_c   1.000
_cell.angle_alpha   90.00
_cell.angle_beta   90.00
_cell.angle_gamma   90.00
#
_symmetry.space_group_name_H-M   'P 1'
#
loop_
_entity.id
_entity.type
_entity.pdbx_description
1 polymer ?
#
loop_
_entity_poly.entity_id
_entity_poly.type
_entity_poly.pdbx_seq_one_letter_code
_entity_poly.pdbx_strand_id
1 'polypeptide(L)'
;MGATKKSSKGKADAKSGKNGAKSAAGKADKTPEAPKRKLGLRGAAPWAARHAAKHAAEARARAAEPPLPGSARATIRTPAQAEDIKAKIADLHNSLQQIKGLRKNLTKGFYDIGIVLREIQARRLYEAKGFGTFEAFLERETAELGKTTALRLVRIAGLFQKEGALELGMDRIFMALMSIEAGDGVTPEARPSGKIPPPPLSSSVLPLKPPGR
;
A
#
# COMPACT_ATOMS: atom_id res chain seq x y z
N MET A 1 -45.53 22.72 41.94
CA MET A 1 -44.31 22.68 42.80
C MET A 1 -43.31 21.76 42.10
N GLY A 2 -42.01 22.04 41.98
CA GLY A 2 -41.24 23.21 42.43
C GLY A 2 -40.10 23.59 41.48
N ALA A 3 -39.16 24.42 41.94
CA ALA A 3 -38.15 25.13 41.15
C ALA A 3 -36.79 25.13 41.90
N THR A 4 -35.59 25.30 41.32
CA THR A 4 -35.15 25.66 39.94
C THR A 4 -33.75 25.00 39.69
N LYS A 5 -32.81 25.35 38.80
CA LYS A 5 -32.54 26.52 37.92
C LYS A 5 -31.77 26.15 36.64
N LYS A 6 -31.59 27.13 35.75
CA LYS A 6 -30.96 27.10 34.42
C LYS A 6 -29.69 27.97 34.42
N SER A 7 -28.58 27.50 33.83
CA SER A 7 -27.49 28.36 33.31
C SER A 7 -26.52 27.60 32.39
N SER A 8 -25.87 28.31 31.46
CA SER A 8 -24.91 27.77 30.48
C SER A 8 -23.79 28.79 30.18
N LYS A 9 -22.88 28.44 29.24
CA LYS A 9 -22.05 29.35 28.41
C LYS A 9 -20.66 29.82 28.90
N GLY A 10 -19.66 28.95 28.70
CA GLY A 10 -18.55 29.16 27.74
C GLY A 10 -17.46 30.24 27.96
N LYS A 11 -16.55 30.32 26.97
CA LYS A 11 -15.34 31.20 26.86
C LYS A 11 -14.18 30.76 27.79
N ALA A 12 -12.91 30.52 27.45
CA ALA A 12 -12.02 30.63 26.26
C ALA A 12 -10.81 31.57 26.49
N ASP A 13 -9.68 31.20 25.86
CA ASP A 13 -8.44 31.97 25.58
C ASP A 13 -7.28 32.04 26.62
N ALA A 14 -6.11 32.43 26.09
CA ALA A 14 -4.96 33.09 26.73
C ALA A 14 -3.91 32.33 27.58
N LYS A 15 -2.99 31.64 26.87
CA LYS A 15 -1.56 32.06 26.69
C LYS A 15 -0.55 32.06 27.86
N SER A 16 0.71 31.73 27.50
CA SER A 16 1.97 31.74 28.29
C SER A 16 2.13 30.63 29.34
N GLY A 17 3.31 30.03 29.57
CA GLY A 17 4.57 30.10 28.81
C GLY A 17 5.64 31.04 29.38
N LYS A 18 6.35 30.62 30.44
CA LYS A 18 7.67 31.18 30.81
C LYS A 18 8.53 30.19 31.62
N ASN A 19 9.85 30.33 31.45
CA ASN A 19 10.91 29.53 32.09
C ASN A 19 10.87 29.60 33.63
N GLY A 20 11.35 28.55 34.31
CA GLY A 20 11.51 28.54 35.77
C GLY A 20 12.37 27.39 36.29
N ALA A 21 13.68 27.37 35.98
CA ALA A 21 14.58 26.33 36.45
C ALA A 21 15.17 26.62 37.84
N LYS A 22 15.31 25.53 38.64
CA LYS A 22 16.31 25.33 39.71
C LYS A 22 16.03 25.90 41.12
N SER A 23 15.71 25.00 42.04
CA SER A 23 16.21 24.92 43.44
C SER A 23 16.00 23.47 43.90
N ALA A 24 16.98 22.61 44.24
CA ALA A 24 18.27 22.70 44.93
C ALA A 24 18.18 22.48 46.46
N ALA A 25 18.57 21.28 46.92
CA ALA A 25 18.73 20.92 48.33
C ALA A 25 19.70 19.72 48.50
N GLY A 26 20.92 19.82 47.97
CA GLY A 26 22.02 18.92 48.34
C GLY A 26 22.65 19.37 49.66
N LYS A 27 23.04 18.42 50.53
CA LYS A 27 23.62 18.74 51.86
C LYS A 27 24.98 19.43 51.72
N ALA A 28 25.28 20.38 52.61
CA ALA A 28 26.49 21.20 52.58
C ALA A 28 27.51 20.78 53.65
N ASP A 29 28.79 21.11 53.44
CA ASP A 29 29.60 21.73 54.49
C ASP A 29 30.75 22.60 53.93
N LYS A 30 30.85 23.85 54.44
CA LYS A 30 32.04 24.64 54.85
C LYS A 30 33.38 24.58 54.06
N THR A 31 34.16 25.66 53.85
CA THR A 31 33.97 27.15 53.81
C THR A 31 35.19 27.78 53.04
N PRO A 32 35.61 29.04 53.29
CA PRO A 32 35.60 30.19 52.37
C PRO A 32 36.85 30.28 51.44
N GLU A 33 37.07 31.25 50.53
CA GLU A 33 36.81 32.70 50.62
C GLU A 33 36.76 33.44 49.25
N ALA A 34 36.04 34.57 49.26
CA ALA A 34 36.16 35.78 48.42
C ALA A 34 35.92 35.75 46.87
N PRO A 35 35.43 36.87 46.26
CA PRO A 35 34.88 36.83 44.88
C PRO A 35 35.52 37.80 43.87
N LYS A 36 35.53 37.44 42.57
CA LYS A 36 35.58 38.42 41.46
C LYS A 36 34.89 37.96 40.16
N ARG A 37 33.68 38.53 39.97
CA ARG A 37 33.16 39.19 38.75
C ARG A 37 33.04 38.40 37.43
N LYS A 38 31.89 38.57 36.77
CA LYS A 38 31.66 38.21 35.36
C LYS A 38 32.69 38.86 34.44
N LEU A 39 33.54 38.04 33.82
CA LEU A 39 34.29 38.36 32.61
C LEU A 39 33.90 37.26 31.60
N GLY A 40 33.13 37.49 30.55
CA GLY A 40 32.68 38.72 29.91
C GLY A 40 32.72 38.45 28.40
N LEU A 41 31.64 38.71 27.65
CA LEU A 41 31.53 38.38 26.21
C LEU A 41 32.38 39.30 25.29
N ARG A 42 33.57 39.68 25.75
CA ARG A 42 34.53 40.60 25.13
C ARG A 42 35.98 40.16 25.41
N GLY A 43 36.24 38.86 25.45
CA GLY A 43 37.55 38.27 25.81
C GLY A 43 38.08 37.16 24.89
N ALA A 44 37.28 36.66 23.94
CA ALA A 44 37.78 35.75 22.91
C ALA A 44 38.63 36.56 21.91
N ALA A 45 39.96 36.46 22.02
CA ALA A 45 40.88 37.21 21.16
C ALA A 45 40.60 36.90 19.66
N PRO A 46 40.64 37.88 18.74
CA PRO A 46 40.06 37.74 17.40
C PRO A 46 40.57 36.57 16.56
N TRP A 47 41.78 36.09 16.83
CA TRP A 47 42.35 34.91 16.18
C TRP A 47 41.54 33.63 16.43
N ALA A 48 41.02 33.40 17.65
CA ALA A 48 40.30 32.17 17.98
C ALA A 48 38.99 32.03 17.19
N ALA A 49 38.23 33.13 17.08
CA ALA A 49 37.03 33.18 16.25
C ALA A 49 37.37 33.02 14.76
N ARG A 50 38.47 33.61 14.28
CA ARG A 50 38.96 33.46 12.91
C ARG A 50 39.43 32.05 12.58
N HIS A 51 40.10 31.35 13.50
CA HIS A 51 40.51 29.95 13.31
C HIS A 51 39.30 29.00 13.29
N ALA A 52 38.34 29.17 14.20
CA ALA A 52 37.08 28.41 14.18
C ALA A 52 36.31 28.63 12.86
N ALA A 53 36.21 29.88 12.40
CA ALA A 53 35.59 30.21 11.11
C ALA A 53 36.37 29.62 9.92
N LYS A 54 37.71 29.63 9.95
CA LYS A 54 38.57 29.06 8.91
C LYS A 54 38.34 27.54 8.79
N HIS A 55 38.37 26.80 9.89
CA HIS A 55 38.11 25.36 9.86
C HIS A 55 36.66 25.01 9.48
N ALA A 56 35.67 25.82 9.88
CA ALA A 56 34.29 25.66 9.43
C ALA A 56 34.11 25.94 7.91
N ALA A 57 34.88 26.86 7.34
CA ALA A 57 34.91 27.10 5.90
C ALA A 57 35.65 25.98 5.15
N GLU A 58 36.80 25.52 5.66
CA GLU A 58 37.60 24.42 5.12
C GLU A 58 36.81 23.09 5.10
N ALA A 59 36.05 22.80 6.17
CA ALA A 59 35.15 21.66 6.23
C ALA A 59 34.00 21.75 5.21
N ARG A 60 33.51 22.97 4.91
CA ARG A 60 32.51 23.19 3.85
C ARG A 60 33.11 23.11 2.45
N ALA A 61 34.36 23.52 2.25
CA ALA A 61 35.06 23.36 0.97
C ALA A 61 35.22 21.87 0.60
N ARG A 62 35.72 21.03 1.54
CA ARG A 62 35.77 19.56 1.35
C ARG A 62 34.40 18.89 1.18
N ALA A 63 33.30 19.56 1.53
CA ALA A 63 31.94 19.08 1.30
C ALA A 63 31.32 19.59 -0.02
N ALA A 64 31.98 20.53 -0.70
CA ALA A 64 31.55 21.10 -1.98
C ALA A 64 32.34 20.57 -3.19
N GLU A 65 33.52 19.97 -2.97
CA GLU A 65 34.26 19.25 -4.01
C GLU A 65 33.49 18.00 -4.47
N PRO A 66 33.17 17.86 -5.78
CA PRO A 66 32.53 16.64 -6.28
C PRO A 66 33.52 15.46 -6.17
N PRO A 67 33.08 14.28 -5.69
CA PRO A 67 33.98 13.15 -5.48
C PRO A 67 34.57 12.66 -6.80
N LEU A 68 35.89 12.47 -6.81
CA LEU A 68 36.65 12.02 -7.98
C LEU A 68 36.05 10.72 -8.56
N PRO A 69 35.80 10.65 -9.88
CA PRO A 69 35.28 9.46 -10.53
C PRO A 69 36.29 8.31 -10.41
N GLY A 70 35.79 7.12 -10.05
CA GLY A 70 36.61 5.92 -9.81
C GLY A 70 36.94 5.63 -8.34
N SER A 71 36.63 6.54 -7.40
CA SER A 71 36.72 6.21 -5.96
C SER A 71 35.65 5.19 -5.54
N ALA A 72 35.93 4.37 -4.51
CA ALA A 72 34.97 3.36 -4.02
C ALA A 72 33.64 3.96 -3.52
N ARG A 73 33.60 5.25 -3.18
CA ARG A 73 32.35 5.98 -2.89
C ARG A 73 31.44 6.19 -4.10
N ALA A 74 31.96 6.11 -5.32
CA ALA A 74 31.16 6.13 -6.55
C ALA A 74 30.46 4.77 -6.78
N THR A 75 31.08 3.66 -6.39
CA THR A 75 30.51 2.30 -6.47
C THR A 75 29.63 1.93 -5.28
N ILE A 76 29.86 2.51 -4.08
CA ILE A 76 28.91 2.47 -2.95
C ILE A 76 27.86 3.59 -3.09
N ARG A 77 27.45 3.88 -4.33
CA ARG A 77 26.16 4.51 -4.59
C ARG A 77 25.13 3.39 -4.52
N THR A 78 24.07 3.54 -3.71
CA THR A 78 22.90 2.64 -3.81
C THR A 78 22.52 2.57 -5.30
N PRO A 79 22.46 1.37 -5.92
CA PRO A 79 22.08 1.29 -7.33
C PRO A 79 20.70 1.95 -7.48
N ALA A 80 20.42 2.56 -8.63
CA ALA A 80 19.18 3.35 -8.78
C ALA A 80 17.91 2.55 -8.41
N GLN A 81 17.93 1.25 -8.71
CA GLN A 81 16.90 0.26 -8.38
C GLN A 81 16.81 -0.12 -6.89
N ALA A 82 17.74 0.29 -6.02
CA ALA A 82 17.73 -0.08 -4.61
C ALA A 82 16.53 0.51 -3.86
N GLU A 83 16.16 1.75 -4.17
CA GLU A 83 14.97 2.38 -3.57
C GLU A 83 13.69 1.77 -4.17
N ASP A 84 13.67 1.42 -5.46
CA ASP A 84 12.56 0.68 -6.09
C ASP A 84 12.36 -0.71 -5.46
N ILE A 85 13.46 -1.44 -5.19
CA ILE A 85 13.45 -2.76 -4.55
C ILE A 85 12.96 -2.63 -3.10
N LYS A 86 13.45 -1.64 -2.34
CA LYS A 86 12.94 -1.34 -0.98
C LYS A 86 11.44 -1.02 -1.00
N ALA A 87 10.98 -0.21 -1.95
CA ALA A 87 9.57 0.13 -2.10
C ALA A 87 8.73 -1.12 -2.42
N LYS A 88 9.15 -1.97 -3.36
CA LYS A 88 8.49 -3.25 -3.66
C LYS A 88 8.46 -4.20 -2.45
N ILE A 89 9.51 -4.24 -1.63
CA ILE A 89 9.56 -5.05 -0.40
C ILE A 89 8.61 -4.49 0.68
N ALA A 90 8.54 -3.17 0.82
CA ALA A 90 7.61 -2.51 1.75
C ALA A 90 6.14 -2.74 1.34
N ASP A 91 5.82 -2.58 0.05
CA ASP A 91 4.51 -2.87 -0.51
C ASP A 91 4.14 -4.34 -0.31
N LEU A 92 5.04 -5.28 -0.63
CA LEU A 92 4.84 -6.72 -0.40
C LEU A 92 4.55 -7.03 1.07
N HIS A 93 5.26 -6.38 2.00
CA HIS A 93 5.01 -6.54 3.43
C HIS A 93 3.60 -6.03 3.80
N ASN A 94 3.22 -4.85 3.33
CA ASN A 94 1.89 -4.27 3.57
C ASN A 94 0.77 -5.18 3.04
N SER A 95 0.89 -5.67 1.79
CA SER A 95 -0.04 -6.63 1.20
C SER A 95 -0.13 -7.95 2.00
N LEU A 96 1.00 -8.48 2.49
CA LEU A 96 1.01 -9.69 3.33
C LEU A 96 0.33 -9.46 4.70
N GLN A 97 0.47 -8.28 5.30
CA GLN A 97 -0.26 -7.94 6.54
C GLN A 97 -1.76 -7.80 6.28
N GLN A 98 -2.17 -7.20 5.16
CA GLN A 98 -3.58 -7.12 4.75
C GLN A 98 -4.18 -8.53 4.57
N ILE A 99 -3.49 -9.43 3.85
CA ILE A 99 -3.93 -10.83 3.68
C ILE A 99 -4.08 -11.53 5.03
N LYS A 100 -3.10 -11.40 5.95
CA LYS A 100 -3.17 -11.98 7.30
C LYS A 100 -4.30 -11.40 8.16
N GLY A 101 -4.64 -10.12 7.97
CA GLY A 101 -5.80 -9.49 8.59
C GLY A 101 -7.12 -10.05 8.06
N LEU A 102 -7.33 -9.97 6.74
CA LEU A 102 -8.57 -10.38 6.06
C LEU A 102 -8.87 -11.89 6.23
N ARG A 103 -7.84 -12.74 6.23
CA ARG A 103 -8.01 -14.21 6.38
C ARG A 103 -8.72 -14.61 7.67
N LYS A 104 -8.64 -13.80 8.74
CA LYS A 104 -9.39 -14.04 9.99
C LYS A 104 -10.91 -14.09 9.81
N ASN A 105 -11.41 -13.55 8.70
CA ASN A 105 -12.81 -13.63 8.29
C ASN A 105 -12.88 -13.95 6.78
N LEU A 106 -12.21 -15.03 6.37
CA LEU A 106 -12.01 -15.40 4.96
C LEU A 106 -13.31 -15.34 4.13
N THR A 107 -14.42 -15.87 4.64
CA THR A 107 -15.73 -15.87 3.94
C THR A 107 -16.25 -14.48 3.57
N LYS A 108 -15.84 -13.42 4.27
CA LYS A 108 -16.16 -12.02 3.93
C LYS A 108 -14.99 -11.28 3.26
N GLY A 109 -13.75 -11.64 3.59
CA GLY A 109 -12.54 -11.02 3.07
C GLY A 109 -12.01 -11.61 1.75
N PHE A 110 -12.58 -12.70 1.24
CA PHE A 110 -12.03 -13.48 0.12
C PHE A 110 -11.80 -12.64 -1.14
N TYR A 111 -12.73 -11.75 -1.49
CA TYR A 111 -12.60 -10.89 -2.67
C TYR A 111 -11.44 -9.89 -2.52
N ASP A 112 -11.34 -9.24 -1.36
CA ASP A 112 -10.26 -8.28 -1.07
C ASP A 112 -8.89 -8.97 -0.99
N ILE A 113 -8.82 -10.21 -0.46
CA ILE A 113 -7.62 -11.05 -0.54
C ILE A 113 -7.27 -11.34 -2.01
N GLY A 114 -8.26 -11.67 -2.85
CA GLY A 114 -8.07 -11.89 -4.28
C GLY A 114 -7.51 -10.66 -5.00
N ILE A 115 -8.01 -9.46 -4.69
CA ILE A 115 -7.51 -8.18 -5.22
C ILE A 115 -6.05 -7.94 -4.81
N VAL A 116 -5.72 -8.10 -3.52
CA VAL A 116 -4.35 -7.90 -3.01
C VAL A 116 -3.37 -8.93 -3.62
N LEU A 117 -3.78 -10.20 -3.74
CA LEU A 117 -2.98 -11.22 -4.42
C LEU A 117 -2.80 -10.93 -5.93
N ARG A 118 -3.84 -10.43 -6.60
CA ARG A 118 -3.80 -10.01 -8.01
C ARG A 118 -2.85 -8.82 -8.20
N GLU A 119 -2.78 -7.87 -7.26
CA GLU A 119 -1.81 -6.78 -7.29
C GLU A 119 -0.37 -7.29 -7.11
N ILE A 120 -0.12 -8.16 -6.12
CA ILE A 120 1.20 -8.79 -5.91
C ILE A 120 1.68 -9.49 -7.20
N GLN A 121 0.78 -10.21 -7.87
CA GLN A 121 1.09 -10.88 -9.14
C GLN A 121 1.37 -9.87 -10.27
N ALA A 122 0.49 -8.89 -10.48
CA ALA A 122 0.58 -7.93 -11.59
C ALA A 122 1.80 -7.00 -11.47
N ARG A 123 2.10 -6.51 -10.27
CA ARG A 123 3.29 -5.68 -9.98
C ARG A 123 4.57 -6.52 -9.74
N ARG A 124 4.45 -7.85 -9.81
CA ARG A 124 5.49 -8.85 -9.53
C ARG A 124 6.29 -8.61 -8.24
N LEU A 125 5.59 -8.21 -7.17
CA LEU A 125 6.24 -7.85 -5.91
C LEU A 125 7.02 -9.02 -5.29
N TYR A 126 6.63 -10.26 -5.59
CA TYR A 126 7.31 -11.48 -5.17
C TYR A 126 8.76 -11.60 -5.69
N GLU A 127 9.08 -11.06 -6.88
CA GLU A 127 10.44 -11.09 -7.44
C GLU A 127 11.42 -10.29 -6.55
N ALA A 128 10.96 -9.19 -5.93
CA ALA A 128 11.78 -8.36 -5.05
C ALA A 128 12.18 -9.05 -3.72
N LYS A 129 11.52 -10.15 -3.35
CA LYS A 129 11.91 -11.02 -2.22
C LYS A 129 12.67 -12.29 -2.69
N GLY A 130 12.99 -12.40 -3.97
CA GLY A 130 13.78 -13.50 -4.55
C GLY A 130 12.97 -14.73 -4.97
N PHE A 131 11.63 -14.65 -5.04
CA PHE A 131 10.82 -15.74 -5.56
C PHE A 131 10.82 -15.75 -7.10
N GLY A 132 11.26 -16.85 -7.71
CA GLY A 132 11.29 -16.98 -9.18
C GLY A 132 9.90 -17.14 -9.83
N THR A 133 8.89 -17.57 -9.08
CA THR A 133 7.49 -17.67 -9.55
C THR A 133 6.51 -17.21 -8.47
N PHE A 134 5.33 -16.74 -8.90
CA PHE A 134 4.24 -16.41 -7.99
C PHE A 134 3.76 -17.63 -7.18
N GLU A 135 3.79 -18.83 -7.77
CA GLU A 135 3.41 -20.06 -7.06
C GLU A 135 4.35 -20.40 -5.89
N ALA A 136 5.66 -20.29 -6.10
CA ALA A 136 6.65 -20.52 -5.04
C ALA A 136 6.53 -19.49 -3.91
N PHE A 137 6.12 -18.25 -4.23
CA PHE A 137 5.73 -17.26 -3.24
C PHE A 137 4.48 -17.68 -2.46
N LEU A 138 3.42 -18.13 -3.15
CA LEU A 138 2.17 -18.55 -2.50
C LEU A 138 2.37 -19.71 -1.52
N GLU A 139 3.17 -20.70 -1.91
CA GLU A 139 3.51 -21.87 -1.08
C GLU A 139 4.31 -21.52 0.19
N ARG A 140 5.09 -20.44 0.16
CA ARG A 140 5.97 -20.03 1.27
C ARG A 140 5.38 -18.95 2.17
N GLU A 141 4.79 -17.91 1.59
CA GLU A 141 4.31 -16.72 2.31
C GLU A 141 2.80 -16.76 2.62
N THR A 142 2.04 -17.57 1.87
CA THR A 142 0.58 -17.71 2.04
C THR A 142 0.13 -19.16 2.28
N ALA A 143 1.01 -20.00 2.84
CA ALA A 143 0.76 -21.42 3.12
C ALA A 143 -0.59 -21.68 3.85
N GLU A 144 -0.99 -20.76 4.75
CA GLU A 144 -2.24 -20.81 5.53
C GLU A 144 -3.52 -20.58 4.69
N LEU A 145 -3.43 -20.15 3.43
CA LEU A 145 -4.53 -20.17 2.44
C LEU A 145 -4.46 -21.42 1.55
N GLY A 146 -3.26 -21.93 1.29
CA GLY A 146 -2.99 -22.95 0.29
C GLY A 146 -2.94 -22.39 -1.14
N LYS A 147 -1.98 -22.88 -1.94
CA LYS A 147 -1.73 -22.47 -3.34
C LYS A 147 -2.99 -22.47 -4.20
N THR A 148 -3.74 -23.57 -4.21
CA THR A 148 -4.96 -23.73 -5.02
C THR A 148 -6.03 -22.69 -4.67
N THR A 149 -6.25 -22.42 -3.38
CA THR A 149 -7.19 -21.40 -2.92
C THR A 149 -6.73 -20.01 -3.36
N ALA A 150 -5.47 -19.67 -3.14
CA ALA A 150 -4.93 -18.35 -3.49
C ALA A 150 -4.99 -18.08 -5.00
N LEU A 151 -4.67 -19.06 -5.84
CA LEU A 151 -4.81 -18.95 -7.31
C LEU A 151 -6.28 -18.75 -7.72
N ARG A 152 -7.23 -19.47 -7.11
CA ARG A 152 -8.68 -19.26 -7.34
C ARG A 152 -9.14 -17.88 -6.90
N LEU A 153 -8.67 -17.36 -5.77
CA LEU A 153 -9.00 -16.00 -5.31
C LEU A 153 -8.52 -14.92 -6.30
N VAL A 154 -7.33 -15.09 -6.89
CA VAL A 154 -6.83 -14.20 -7.96
C VAL A 154 -7.71 -14.27 -9.21
N ARG A 155 -8.14 -15.47 -9.63
CA ARG A 155 -9.09 -15.64 -10.75
C ARG A 155 -10.44 -14.98 -10.45
N ILE A 156 -10.97 -15.15 -9.24
CA ILE A 156 -12.24 -14.54 -8.80
C ILE A 156 -12.17 -13.02 -8.87
N ALA A 157 -11.11 -12.42 -8.34
CA ALA A 157 -10.85 -10.98 -8.44
C ALA A 157 -10.48 -10.50 -9.86
N GLY A 158 -10.37 -11.41 -10.83
CA GLY A 158 -10.23 -11.13 -12.26
C GLY A 158 -11.55 -11.22 -13.05
N LEU A 159 -12.49 -12.05 -12.60
CA LEU A 159 -13.70 -12.41 -13.35
C LEU A 159 -15.00 -11.81 -12.79
N PHE A 160 -15.08 -11.58 -11.48
CA PHE A 160 -16.29 -11.09 -10.81
C PHE A 160 -16.14 -9.65 -10.31
N GLN A 161 -17.23 -8.90 -10.29
CA GLN A 161 -17.32 -7.62 -9.58
C GLN A 161 -17.43 -7.85 -8.06
N LYS A 162 -16.96 -6.89 -7.26
CA LYS A 162 -16.88 -7.04 -5.79
C LYS A 162 -18.24 -7.26 -5.16
N GLU A 163 -19.22 -6.49 -5.58
CA GLU A 163 -20.57 -6.42 -5.02
C GLU A 163 -21.29 -7.77 -5.22
N GLY A 164 -21.39 -8.24 -6.47
CA GLY A 164 -22.00 -9.53 -6.79
C GLY A 164 -21.23 -10.73 -6.24
N ALA A 165 -19.91 -10.66 -6.11
CA ALA A 165 -19.14 -11.70 -5.44
C ALA A 165 -19.49 -11.80 -3.94
N LEU A 166 -19.56 -10.67 -3.24
CA LEU A 166 -19.91 -10.63 -1.81
C LEU A 166 -21.38 -10.99 -1.55
N GLU A 167 -22.30 -10.68 -2.47
CA GLU A 167 -23.71 -11.06 -2.40
C GLU A 167 -23.91 -12.58 -2.57
N LEU A 168 -23.24 -13.20 -3.55
CA LEU A 168 -23.30 -14.64 -3.77
C LEU A 168 -22.54 -15.45 -2.71
N GLY A 169 -21.50 -14.86 -2.11
CA GLY A 169 -20.68 -15.49 -1.09
C GLY A 169 -19.63 -16.45 -1.64
N MET A 170 -18.60 -16.72 -0.83
CA MET A 170 -17.39 -17.42 -1.24
C MET A 170 -17.66 -18.78 -1.91
N ASP A 171 -18.45 -19.66 -1.29
CA ASP A 171 -18.66 -21.02 -1.76
C ASP A 171 -19.36 -21.09 -3.12
N ARG A 172 -20.38 -20.24 -3.35
CA ARG A 172 -21.08 -20.15 -4.64
C ARG A 172 -20.17 -19.62 -5.74
N ILE A 173 -19.33 -18.63 -5.42
CA ILE A 173 -18.34 -18.08 -6.35
C ILE A 173 -17.24 -19.10 -6.68
N PHE A 174 -16.81 -19.91 -5.71
CA PHE A 174 -15.89 -21.03 -5.96
C PHE A 174 -16.52 -22.11 -6.84
N MET A 175 -17.80 -22.47 -6.63
CA MET A 175 -18.52 -23.38 -7.53
C MET A 175 -18.66 -22.79 -8.94
N ALA A 176 -19.04 -21.52 -9.07
CA ALA A 176 -19.15 -20.84 -10.36
C ALA A 176 -17.82 -20.80 -11.10
N LEU A 177 -16.70 -20.53 -10.41
CA LEU A 177 -15.36 -20.62 -11.00
C LEU A 177 -15.06 -22.03 -11.51
N MET A 178 -15.39 -23.08 -10.76
CA MET A 178 -15.19 -24.47 -11.21
C MET A 178 -16.05 -24.83 -12.43
N SER A 179 -17.28 -24.32 -12.52
CA SER A 179 -18.11 -24.48 -13.72
C SER A 179 -17.56 -23.72 -14.94
N ILE A 180 -16.92 -22.56 -14.72
CA ILE A 180 -16.25 -21.79 -15.78
C ILE A 180 -14.95 -22.47 -16.22
N GLU A 181 -14.10 -22.94 -15.29
CA GLU A 181 -12.83 -23.61 -15.58
C GLU A 181 -13.03 -25.00 -16.21
N ALA A 182 -14.16 -25.68 -15.95
CA ALA A 182 -14.58 -26.86 -16.71
C ALA A 182 -15.21 -26.52 -18.08
N GLY A 183 -15.56 -25.25 -18.30
CA GLY A 183 -16.31 -24.77 -19.46
C GLY A 183 -15.54 -24.77 -20.79
N ASP A 184 -14.21 -24.75 -20.79
CA ASP A 184 -13.43 -24.87 -22.04
C ASP A 184 -13.52 -26.29 -22.65
N GLY A 185 -14.04 -27.28 -21.91
CA GLY A 185 -14.45 -28.60 -22.44
C GLY A 185 -15.93 -28.67 -22.86
N VAL A 186 -16.73 -27.66 -22.51
CA VAL A 186 -18.13 -27.50 -22.92
C VAL A 186 -18.35 -26.03 -23.30
N THR A 187 -17.79 -25.64 -24.44
CA THR A 187 -18.52 -24.66 -25.25
C THR A 187 -19.97 -25.13 -25.31
N PRO A 188 -20.96 -24.27 -25.04
CA PRO A 188 -22.24 -24.47 -25.70
C PRO A 188 -21.94 -24.31 -27.18
N GLU A 189 -21.61 -25.42 -27.85
CA GLU A 189 -21.66 -25.50 -29.30
C GLU A 189 -23.05 -25.00 -29.63
N ALA A 190 -23.11 -23.80 -30.22
CA ALA A 190 -24.33 -23.09 -30.48
C ALA A 190 -25.09 -23.94 -31.49
N ARG A 191 -25.95 -24.84 -30.95
CA ARG A 191 -26.35 -26.08 -31.61
C ARG A 191 -26.55 -25.80 -33.09
N PRO A 192 -25.85 -26.45 -34.03
CA PRO A 192 -26.16 -26.33 -35.44
C PRO A 192 -27.60 -26.80 -35.59
N SER A 193 -28.52 -25.82 -35.60
CA SER A 193 -29.95 -26.10 -35.53
C SER A 193 -30.35 -26.53 -36.93
N GLY A 194 -30.13 -27.81 -37.22
CA GLY A 194 -30.61 -28.53 -38.40
C GLY A 194 -32.15 -28.56 -38.52
N LYS A 195 -32.81 -27.76 -37.68
CA LYS A 195 -34.16 -27.23 -37.86
C LYS A 195 -34.02 -25.72 -38.02
N ILE A 196 -33.51 -25.30 -39.17
CA ILE A 196 -33.99 -24.07 -39.81
C ILE A 196 -35.51 -24.31 -39.93
N PRO A 197 -36.38 -23.48 -39.32
CA PRO A 197 -37.81 -23.66 -39.52
C PRO A 197 -38.08 -23.53 -41.03
N PRO A 198 -38.84 -24.46 -41.64
CA PRO A 198 -39.11 -24.37 -43.08
C PRO A 198 -39.70 -22.99 -43.38
N PRO A 199 -39.25 -22.31 -44.46
CA PRO A 199 -39.78 -21.00 -44.80
C PRO A 199 -41.31 -21.10 -44.93
N PRO A 200 -42.07 -20.09 -44.47
CA PRO A 200 -43.52 -20.14 -44.55
C PRO A 200 -43.94 -20.37 -45.99
N LEU A 201 -44.78 -21.39 -46.20
CA LEU A 201 -45.34 -21.73 -47.50
C LEU A 201 -46.03 -20.48 -48.06
N SER A 202 -45.39 -19.85 -49.04
CA SER A 202 -45.80 -18.55 -49.55
C SER A 202 -47.04 -18.73 -50.43
N SER A 203 -48.21 -18.68 -49.79
CA SER A 203 -49.54 -18.82 -50.39
C SER A 203 -49.96 -17.63 -51.26
N SER A 204 -49.00 -16.82 -51.73
CA SER A 204 -49.19 -15.84 -52.80
C SER A 204 -49.23 -16.53 -54.16
N VAL A 205 -50.23 -17.40 -54.34
CA VAL A 205 -50.67 -17.83 -55.68
C VAL A 205 -51.31 -16.61 -56.34
N LEU A 206 -50.50 -15.85 -57.07
CA LEU A 206 -51.00 -14.77 -57.92
C LEU A 206 -51.95 -15.39 -58.96
N PRO A 207 -53.20 -14.91 -59.08
CA PRO A 207 -54.15 -15.49 -60.02
C PRO A 207 -53.66 -15.28 -61.46
N LEU A 208 -53.49 -16.39 -62.18
CA LEU A 208 -53.15 -16.36 -63.60
C LEU A 208 -54.22 -15.57 -64.37
N LYS A 209 -53.75 -14.65 -65.22
CA LYS A 209 -54.59 -13.79 -66.07
C LYS A 209 -55.54 -14.68 -66.91
N PRO A 210 -56.88 -14.46 -66.87
CA PRO A 210 -57.81 -15.26 -67.66
C PRO A 210 -57.65 -15.01 -69.17
N PRO A 211 -58.01 -15.98 -70.02
CA PRO A 211 -57.76 -15.92 -71.45
C PRO A 211 -58.74 -15.02 -72.21
N GLY A 212 -58.25 -14.39 -73.27
CA GLY A 212 -59.04 -13.97 -74.43
C GLY A 212 -59.66 -12.56 -74.38
N ARG A 213 -59.09 -11.66 -75.20
CA ARG A 213 -59.80 -10.86 -76.19
C ARG A 213 -58.84 -10.40 -77.28
#